data_AF-A0A0D2U357-F1
#
_entry.id   AF-A0A0D2U357-F1
#
_cell.length_a   1.000
_cell.length_b   1.000
_cell.length_c   1.000
_cell.angle_alpha   90.00
_cell.angle_beta   90.00
_cell.angle_gamma   90.00
#
_symmetry.space_group_name_H-M   'P 1'
#
loop_
_entity.id
_entity.type
_entity.pdbx_description
1 polymer ?
#
loop_
_entity_poly.entity_id
_entity_poly.type
_entity_poly.pdbx_seq_one_letter_code
_entity_poly.pdbx_strand_id
1 'polypeptide(L)'
;NKGNYVVKVDGVDISPNPVISGKLATFTISASTSQAITGGKAVIEVYFFGFHIHQETHDLCEETSCPITVGNFVLSHNQVLPGFTPP
;
A
#
# COMPACT_ATOMS: atom_id res chain seq x y z
N ASN A 1 -2.91 16.82 -1.59
CA ASN A 1 -2.61 17.15 -0.19
C ASN A 1 -1.15 16.88 0.10
N LYS A 2 -0.39 17.86 0.61
CA LYS A 2 0.92 17.61 1.25
C LYS A 2 0.72 17.75 2.76
N GLY A 3 0.08 16.74 3.37
CA GLY A 3 -0.01 16.65 4.82
C GLY A 3 1.38 16.41 5.42
N ASN A 4 1.58 16.82 6.66
CA ASN A 4 2.81 16.52 7.39
C ASN A 4 2.69 15.10 7.97
N TYR A 5 2.98 14.10 7.13
CA TYR A 5 2.89 12.68 7.50
C TYR A 5 4.19 12.20 8.12
N VAL A 6 4.10 11.38 9.18
CA VAL A 6 5.26 10.77 9.84
C VAL A 6 5.92 9.68 8.99
N VAL A 7 5.20 9.16 8.00
CA VAL A 7 5.68 8.19 7.02
C VAL A 7 6.02 8.91 5.72
N LYS A 8 7.20 8.61 5.18
CA LYS A 8 7.66 9.01 3.85
C LYS A 8 7.70 7.77 2.97
N VAL A 9 7.06 7.82 1.81
CA VAL A 9 7.13 6.76 0.80
C VAL A 9 8.36 7.01 -0.07
N ASP A 10 9.22 6.01 -0.18
CA ASP A 10 10.47 6.06 -0.93
C ASP A 10 10.34 5.37 -2.30
N GLY A 11 9.46 4.37 -2.42
CA GLY A 11 9.17 3.73 -3.69
C GLY A 11 8.06 2.69 -3.60
N VAL A 12 7.54 2.30 -4.76
CA VAL A 12 6.57 1.21 -4.90
C VAL A 12 7.07 0.29 -6.02
N ASP A 13 7.21 -0.99 -5.70
CA ASP A 13 7.41 -2.06 -6.67
C ASP A 13 6.12 -2.85 -6.84
N ILE A 14 5.83 -3.25 -8.07
CA ILE A 14 4.58 -3.93 -8.43
C ILE A 14 4.96 -5.17 -9.24
N SER A 15 4.44 -6.33 -8.82
CA SER A 15 4.69 -7.59 -9.51
C SER A 15 3.40 -8.41 -9.69
N PRO A 16 3.04 -8.81 -10.92
CA PRO A 16 3.69 -8.48 -12.19
C PRO A 16 3.47 -7.01 -12.60
N ASN A 17 4.36 -6.48 -13.43
CA ASN A 17 4.23 -5.17 -14.06
C ASN A 17 4.30 -5.31 -15.60
N PRO A 18 3.22 -5.02 -16.35
CA PRO A 18 1.92 -4.52 -15.88
C PRO A 18 1.14 -5.58 -15.09
N VAL A 19 0.24 -5.11 -14.23
CA VAL A 19 -0.64 -6.00 -13.45
C VAL A 19 -1.56 -6.79 -14.39
N ILE A 20 -1.82 -8.05 -14.06
CA ILE A 20 -2.65 -8.94 -14.88
C ILE A 20 -3.95 -9.25 -14.14
N SER A 21 -5.09 -8.82 -14.67
CA SER A 21 -6.41 -9.08 -14.08
C SER A 21 -6.66 -10.58 -13.91
N GLY A 22 -7.30 -10.94 -12.80
CA GLY A 22 -7.55 -12.32 -12.38
C GLY A 22 -6.33 -13.06 -11.82
N LYS A 23 -5.15 -12.43 -11.79
CA LYS A 23 -3.94 -12.98 -11.17
C LYS A 23 -3.57 -12.22 -9.91
N LEU A 24 -2.82 -12.88 -9.04
CA LEU A 24 -2.26 -12.25 -7.85
C LEU A 24 -1.26 -11.17 -8.27
N ALA A 25 -1.44 -9.97 -7.74
CA ALA A 25 -0.50 -8.87 -7.81
C ALA A 25 0.02 -8.58 -6.41
N THR A 26 1.32 -8.30 -6.31
CA THR A 26 1.99 -7.89 -5.09
C THR A 26 2.44 -6.44 -5.25
N PHE A 27 2.10 -5.62 -4.25
CA PHE A 27 2.52 -4.24 -4.13
C PHE A 27 3.48 -4.15 -2.95
N THR A 28 4.74 -3.82 -3.23
CA THR A 28 5.78 -3.67 -2.20
C THR A 28 6.15 -2.21 -2.07
N ILE A 29 5.74 -1.60 -0.97
CA ILE A 29 5.96 -0.18 -0.68
C ILE A 29 7.16 -0.05 0.25
N SER A 30 8.21 0.58 -0.25
CA SER A 30 9.36 0.99 0.58
C SER A 30 9.08 2.34 1.19
N ALA A 31 9.20 2.44 2.51
CA ALA A 31 8.90 3.65 3.25
C ALA A 31 9.84 3.85 4.43
N SER A 32 9.83 5.04 4.99
CA SER A 32 10.59 5.41 6.17
C SER A 32 9.77 6.23 7.15
N THR A 33 10.06 6.12 8.45
CA THR A 33 9.42 6.90 9.51
C THR A 33 10.45 7.48 10.47
N SER A 34 10.18 8.70 10.96
CA SER A 34 10.98 9.35 12.02
C SER A 34 10.45 9.06 13.43
N GLN A 35 9.34 8.32 13.54
CA GLN A 35 8.68 7.99 14.80
C GLN A 35 8.28 6.51 14.82
N ALA A 36 8.34 5.89 16.00
CA ALA A 36 7.88 4.52 16.16
C ALA A 36 6.36 4.43 15.97
N ILE A 37 5.89 3.45 15.20
CA ILE A 37 4.46 3.21 14.94
C ILE A 37 4.08 1.87 15.56
N THR A 38 3.23 1.89 16.57
CA THR A 38 2.81 0.70 17.31
C THR A 38 1.63 -0.03 16.68
N GLY A 39 0.91 0.65 15.80
CA GLY A 39 -0.23 0.11 15.05
C GLY A 39 -1.00 1.20 14.32
N GLY A 40 -2.03 0.81 13.58
CA GLY A 40 -2.84 1.72 12.80
C GLY A 40 -3.63 1.02 11.71
N LYS A 41 -4.22 1.80 10.81
CA LYS A 41 -4.92 1.29 9.63
C LYS A 41 -4.21 1.75 8.36
N ALA A 42 -4.04 0.83 7.42
CA ALA A 42 -3.62 1.13 6.05
C ALA A 42 -4.88 1.26 5.18
N VAL A 43 -5.14 2.47 4.70
CA VAL A 43 -6.27 2.75 3.79
C VAL A 43 -5.74 2.85 2.37
N ILE A 44 -6.24 1.99 1.49
CA ILE A 44 -5.86 1.94 0.07
C ILE A 44 -7.05 2.47 -0.73
N GLU A 45 -6.86 3.57 -1.45
CA GLU A 45 -7.87 4.16 -2.33
C GLU A 45 -7.42 4.02 -3.79
N VAL A 46 -8.33 3.56 -4.65
CA VAL A 46 -8.08 3.37 -6.07
C VAL A 46 -8.90 4.37 -6.88
N TYR A 47 -8.19 5.15 -7.68
CA TYR A 47 -8.79 6.12 -8.60
C TYR A 47 -8.54 5.72 -10.05
N PHE A 48 -9.59 5.71 -10.86
CA PHE A 48 -9.51 5.44 -12.30
C PHE A 48 -10.16 6.58 -13.07
N PHE A 49 -9.40 7.22 -13.97
CA PHE A 49 -9.79 8.47 -14.64
C PHE A 49 -10.36 9.54 -13.69
N GLY A 50 -9.80 9.65 -12.47
CA GLY A 50 -10.21 10.61 -11.45
C GLY A 50 -11.46 10.22 -10.65
N PHE A 51 -12.11 9.10 -10.97
CA PHE A 51 -13.20 8.55 -10.17
C PHE A 51 -12.66 7.60 -9.11
N HIS A 52 -13.12 7.74 -7.86
CA HIS A 52 -12.85 6.77 -6.80
C HIS A 52 -13.67 5.51 -7.08
N ILE A 53 -12.99 4.39 -7.38
CA ILE A 53 -13.65 3.15 -7.80
C ILE A 53 -13.61 2.05 -6.73
N HIS A 54 -12.68 2.14 -5.78
CA HIS A 54 -12.48 1.10 -4.79
C HIS A 54 -11.71 1.62 -3.57
N GLN A 55 -12.05 1.11 -2.39
CA GLN A 55 -11.36 1.40 -1.14
C GLN A 55 -11.21 0.12 -0.33
N GLU A 56 -10.02 -0.08 0.24
CA GLU A 56 -9.75 -1.13 1.21
C GLU A 56 -9.16 -0.55 2.49
N THR A 57 -9.36 -1.22 3.60
CA THR A 57 -8.77 -0.84 4.88
C THR A 57 -8.28 -2.08 5.60
N HIS A 58 -6.97 -2.13 5.82
CA HIS A 58 -6.27 -3.24 6.45
C HIS A 58 -5.65 -2.81 7.76
N ASP A 59 -5.36 -3.75 8.66
CA ASP A 59 -4.53 -3.42 9.81
C ASP A 59 -3.09 -3.20 9.36
N LEU A 60 -2.47 -2.10 9.80
CA LEU A 60 -1.09 -1.81 9.41
C LEU A 60 -0.15 -2.94 9.85
N CYS A 61 -0.39 -3.56 11.01
CA CYS A 61 0.45 -4.61 11.54
C CYS A 61 0.21 -5.98 10.91
N GLU A 62 -0.82 -6.13 10.08
CA GLU A 62 -1.00 -7.31 9.23
C GLU A 62 -0.14 -7.19 7.96
N GLU A 63 0.08 -5.97 7.47
CA GLU A 63 0.82 -5.67 6.24
C GLU A 63 2.32 -5.38 6.46
N THR A 64 2.73 -5.14 7.71
CA THR A 64 4.14 -4.94 8.12
C THR A 64 4.38 -5.47 9.54
N SER A 65 5.65 -5.68 9.91
CA SER A 65 6.01 -6.05 11.28
C SER A 65 5.88 -4.86 12.24
N CYS A 66 5.07 -5.02 13.28
CA CYS A 66 4.92 -4.04 14.35
C CYS A 66 5.68 -4.44 15.64
N PRO A 67 6.16 -3.47 16.43
CA PRO A 67 6.13 -2.04 16.13
C PRO A 67 7.12 -1.67 15.00
N ILE A 68 6.71 -0.76 14.13
CA ILE A 68 7.61 -0.19 13.12
C ILE A 68 8.57 0.74 13.85
N THR A 69 9.87 0.43 13.79
CA THR A 69 10.91 1.25 14.39
C THR A 69 11.26 2.44 13.50
N VAL A 70 11.93 3.44 14.08
CA VAL A 70 12.47 4.58 13.31
C VAL A 70 13.44 4.05 12.25
N GLY A 71 13.28 4.54 11.02
CA GLY A 71 14.06 4.10 9.87
C GLY A 71 13.18 3.54 8.75
N ASN A 72 13.77 2.65 7.95
CA ASN A 72 13.14 2.09 6.76
C ASN A 72 12.31 0.85 7.12
N PHE A 73 11.18 0.69 6.45
CA PHE A 73 10.31 -0.48 6.54
C PHE A 73 9.66 -0.75 5.19
N VAL A 74 9.06 -1.95 5.08
CA VAL A 74 8.36 -2.39 3.87
C VAL A 74 6.94 -2.78 4.25
N LEU A 75 5.98 -2.29 3.48
CA LEU A 75 4.59 -2.76 3.49
C LEU A 75 4.39 -3.61 2.24
N SER A 76 3.87 -4.83 2.40
CA SER A 76 3.69 -5.77 1.28
C SER A 76 2.24 -6.25 1.19
N HIS A 77 1.49 -5.70 0.24
CA HIS A 77 0.09 -6.03 0.02
C HIS A 77 -0.09 -6.98 -1.17
N ASN A 78 -0.90 -8.03 -0.98
CA ASN A 78 -1.19 -9.01 -2.01
C ASN A 78 -2.67 -8.95 -2.38
N GLN A 79 -2.96 -8.79 -3.67
CA GLN A 79 -4.33 -8.62 -4.14
C GLN A 79 -4.58 -9.31 -5.47
N VAL A 80 -5.70 -10.02 -5.58
CA VAL A 80 -6.21 -10.51 -6.88
C VAL A 80 -7.18 -9.47 -7.41
N LEU A 81 -6.79 -8.77 -8.48
CA LEU A 81 -7.67 -7.80 -9.13
C LEU A 81 -8.72 -8.55 -9.97
N PRO A 82 -10.02 -8.26 -9.83
CA PRO A 82 -11.06 -8.92 -10.63
C PRO A 82 -10.85 -8.76 -12.14
N GLY A 83 -11.29 -9.73 -12.93
CA GLY A 83 -11.13 -9.72 -14.41
C GLY A 83 -11.79 -8.53 -15.13
N PHE A 84 -12.72 -7.83 -14.47
CA PHE A 84 -13.41 -6.64 -14.97
C PHE A 84 -12.77 -5.32 -14.49
N THR A 85 -11.59 -5.38 -13.86
CA THR A 85 -10.83 -4.17 -13.55
C THR A 85 -10.39 -3.49 -14.84
N PRO A 86 -10.62 -2.17 -15.00
CA PRO A 86 -10.16 -1.42 -16.16
C PRO A 86 -8.62 -1.46 -16.31
N PRO A 87 -8.08 -1.45 -17.55
CA PRO A 87 -6.63 -1.44 -17.81
C PRO A 87 -5.96 -0.10 -17.51
#